data_AF-A0A0J1LLL1-F1
#
_entry.id   AF-A0A0J1LLL1-F1
#
_cell.length_a   1.000
_cell.length_b   1.000
_cell.length_c   1.000
_cell.angle_alpha   90.00
_cell.angle_beta   90.00
_cell.angle_gamma   90.00
#
_symmetry.space_group_name_H-M   'P 1'
#
loop_
_entity.id
_entity.type
_entity.pdbx_description
1 polymer ?
#
loop_
_entity_poly.entity_id
_entity_poly.type
_entity_poly.pdbx_seq_one_letter_code
_entity_poly.pdbx_strand_id
1 'polypeptide(L)'
;MNTTQLTALCQRYQGILLDADHDVVHIAVVDAPSHELLDALHFATTRRIDIVCWTRQQMEGHSHNTRARLPAIVPESSVTAAELLDQTLQSALAKRASDIHIEPAEHRYRIRLRVDGVLHTLPDIATDTGIALTARLKVLGSLDIAEHRLPQDGQFTIDISGEPISFRIATLPCRHGEKVVLRLLHQVEQTL
;
A
#
# COMPACT_ATOMS: atom_id res chain seq x y z
N MET A 1 16.21 6.84 24.04
CA MET A 1 17.01 5.60 24.01
C MET A 1 17.25 5.19 22.57
N ASN A 2 18.40 4.61 22.23
CA ASN A 2 18.74 4.26 20.84
C ASN A 2 18.03 2.96 20.41
N THR A 3 17.59 2.89 19.15
CA THR A 3 16.79 1.78 18.58
C THR A 3 17.43 0.41 18.82
N THR A 4 18.76 0.33 18.77
CA THR A 4 19.54 -0.89 19.03
C THR A 4 19.36 -1.45 20.45
N GLN A 5 19.19 -0.58 21.46
CA GLN A 5 18.96 -1.00 22.84
C GLN A 5 17.52 -1.52 23.03
N LEU A 6 16.55 -0.93 22.32
CA LEU A 6 15.17 -1.39 22.31
C LEU A 6 15.02 -2.74 21.61
N THR A 7 15.70 -2.93 20.48
CA THR A 7 15.71 -4.21 19.76
C THR A 7 16.29 -5.33 20.64
N ALA A 8 17.41 -5.09 21.31
CA ALA A 8 18.03 -6.07 22.20
C ALA A 8 17.15 -6.38 23.42
N LEU A 9 16.45 -5.38 23.96
CA LEU A 9 15.49 -5.55 25.05
C LEU A 9 14.32 -6.43 24.62
N CYS A 10 13.71 -6.15 23.47
CA CYS A 10 12.59 -6.93 22.93
C CYS A 10 13.01 -8.39 22.69
N GLN A 11 14.15 -8.61 22.04
CA GLN A 11 14.65 -9.96 21.76
C GLN A 11 14.88 -10.79 23.03
N ARG A 12 15.32 -10.15 24.12
CA ARG A 12 15.55 -10.84 25.41
C ARG A 12 14.27 -11.40 26.03
N TYR A 13 13.13 -10.76 25.78
CA TYR A 13 11.83 -11.16 26.30
C TYR A 13 10.92 -11.76 25.21
N GLN A 14 11.52 -12.37 24.18
CA GLN A 14 10.82 -13.05 23.09
C GLN A 14 9.88 -12.14 22.27
N GLY A 15 10.13 -10.82 22.28
CA GLY A 15 9.47 -9.83 21.44
C GLY A 15 10.34 -9.42 20.25
N ILE A 16 9.69 -8.94 19.19
CA ILE A 16 10.35 -8.35 18.03
C ILE A 16 9.97 -6.88 18.00
N LEU A 17 10.97 -6.00 18.05
CA LEU A 17 10.75 -4.59 17.77
C LEU A 17 10.45 -4.45 16.28
N LEU A 18 9.22 -4.03 15.97
CA LEU A 18 8.79 -3.82 14.59
C LEU A 18 9.25 -2.45 14.10
N ASP A 19 8.98 -1.42 14.92
CA ASP A 19 9.34 -0.04 14.64
C ASP A 19 9.37 0.79 15.93
N ALA A 20 10.10 1.91 15.91
CA ALA A 20 10.17 2.84 17.04
C ALA A 20 10.30 4.28 16.55
N ASP A 21 9.18 5.01 16.56
CA ASP A 21 9.12 6.45 16.28
C ASP A 21 9.37 7.26 17.57
N HIS A 22 9.34 8.59 17.48
CA HIS A 22 9.58 9.55 18.54
C HIS A 22 8.50 9.53 19.64
N ASP A 23 7.28 9.10 19.33
CA ASP A 23 6.13 9.11 20.26
C ASP A 23 5.53 7.72 20.52
N VAL A 24 5.68 6.77 19.58
CA VAL A 24 5.13 5.42 19.69
C VAL A 24 6.18 4.34 19.38
N VAL A 25 6.16 3.23 20.14
CA VAL A 25 7.02 2.05 19.95
C VAL A 25 6.15 0.83 19.66
N HIS A 26 6.38 0.18 18.52
CA HIS A 26 5.61 -0.96 18.04
C HIS A 26 6.35 -2.28 18.24
N ILE A 27 5.74 -3.21 18.97
CA ILE A 27 6.38 -4.46 19.37
C ILE A 27 5.46 -5.63 19.08
N ALA A 28 5.99 -6.65 18.39
CA ALA A 28 5.32 -7.93 18.25
C ALA A 28 5.75 -8.88 19.36
N VAL A 29 4.80 -9.61 19.93
CA VAL A 29 5.03 -10.66 20.93
C VAL A 29 4.27 -11.91 20.56
N VAL A 30 4.79 -13.08 20.92
CA VAL A 30 4.10 -14.34 20.67
C VAL A 30 2.97 -14.51 21.69
N ASP A 31 1.76 -14.74 21.20
CA ASP A 31 0.53 -15.04 21.96
C ASP A 31 0.07 -13.92 22.92
N ALA A 32 0.88 -13.56 23.93
CA ALA A 32 0.58 -12.48 24.87
C ALA A 32 1.86 -11.84 25.45
N PRO A 33 1.88 -10.50 25.69
CA PRO A 33 3.02 -9.85 26.31
C PRO A 33 3.15 -10.26 27.78
N SER A 34 4.37 -10.59 28.20
CA SER A 34 4.66 -10.82 29.62
C SER A 34 4.66 -9.49 30.38
N HIS A 35 4.27 -9.53 31.66
CA HIS A 35 4.31 -8.35 32.53
C HIS A 35 5.73 -7.78 32.67
N GLU A 36 6.76 -8.63 32.68
CA GLU A 36 8.16 -8.19 32.71
C GLU A 36 8.58 -7.41 31.46
N LEU A 37 8.08 -7.77 30.28
CA LEU A 37 8.33 -7.03 29.05
C LEU A 37 7.66 -5.66 29.10
N LEU A 38 6.41 -5.58 29.57
CA LEU A 38 5.68 -4.32 29.71
C LEU A 38 6.40 -3.35 30.65
N ASP A 39 6.83 -3.84 31.82
CA ASP A 39 7.54 -3.04 32.81
C ASP A 39 8.90 -2.57 32.28
N ALA A 40 9.64 -3.46 31.61
CA ALA A 40 10.93 -3.12 31.01
C ALA A 40 10.80 -2.05 29.92
N LEU A 41 9.75 -2.11 29.09
CA LEU A 41 9.50 -1.13 28.03
C LEU A 41 9.02 0.21 28.58
N HIS A 42 8.17 0.19 29.60
CA HIS A 42 7.71 1.40 30.29
C HIS A 42 8.85 2.11 31.01
N PHE A 43 9.77 1.35 31.63
CA PHE A 43 10.96 1.91 32.25
C PHE A 43 11.94 2.46 31.22
N ALA A 44 12.09 1.79 30.09
CA ALA A 44 13.08 2.14 29.09
C ALA A 44 12.62 3.25 28.12
N THR A 45 11.31 3.47 28.00
CA THR A 45 10.72 4.51 27.14
C THR A 45 9.48 5.13 27.78
N THR A 46 9.39 6.45 27.76
CA THR A 46 8.17 7.20 28.10
C THR A 46 7.22 7.36 26.90
N ARG A 47 7.49 6.62 25.82
CA ARG A 47 6.71 6.65 24.58
C ARG A 47 5.51 5.73 24.72
N ARG A 48 4.47 5.97 23.95
CA ARG A 48 3.30 5.08 23.90
C ARG A 48 3.73 3.74 23.29
N ILE A 49 3.33 2.63 23.89
CA ILE A 49 3.75 1.30 23.44
C ILE A 49 2.53 0.59 22.86
N ASP A 50 2.59 0.27 21.57
CA ASP A 50 1.56 -0.50 20.90
C ASP A 50 2.07 -1.92 20.63
N ILE A 51 1.40 -2.89 21.24
CA ILE A 51 1.82 -4.30 21.23
C ILE A 51 0.86 -5.12 20.39
N VAL A 52 1.43 -5.86 19.43
CA VAL A 52 0.69 -6.76 18.57
C VAL A 52 1.03 -8.20 18.95
N CYS A 53 0.01 -9.01 19.23
CA CYS A 53 0.18 -10.42 19.54
C CYS A 53 0.16 -11.22 18.24
N TRP A 54 1.29 -11.82 17.89
CA TRP A 54 1.42 -12.72 16.75
C TRP A 54 1.35 -14.17 17.21
N THR A 55 0.82 -15.01 16.35
CA THR A 55 0.93 -16.47 16.51
C THR A 55 2.35 -16.93 16.19
N ARG A 56 2.78 -18.07 16.75
CA ARG A 56 4.09 -18.66 16.42
C ARG A 56 4.32 -18.82 14.92
N GLN A 57 3.27 -19.19 14.17
CA GLN A 57 3.34 -19.36 12.72
C GLN A 57 3.58 -18.03 11.97
N GLN A 58 3.01 -16.92 12.45
CA GLN A 58 3.27 -15.58 11.90
C GLN A 58 4.70 -15.11 12.20
N MET A 59 5.22 -15.46 13.39
CA MET A 59 6.59 -15.12 13.79
C MET A 59 7.64 -15.92 13.00
N GLU A 60 7.39 -17.20 12.73
CA GLU A 60 8.24 -18.05 11.88
C GLU A 60 8.24 -17.61 10.41
N GLY A 61 7.08 -17.19 9.88
CA GLY A 61 6.96 -16.63 8.53
C GLY A 61 7.75 -15.33 8.33
N HIS A 62 7.92 -14.54 9.40
CA HIS A 62 8.75 -13.34 9.38
C HIS A 62 10.24 -13.69 9.20
N SER A 63 10.75 -14.72 9.90
CA SER A 63 12.16 -15.16 9.79
C SER A 63 12.58 -15.57 8.38
N HIS A 64 11.68 -16.16 7.57
CA HIS A 64 12.00 -16.60 6.22
C HIS A 64 12.09 -15.44 5.20
N ASN A 65 11.43 -14.31 5.47
CA ASN A 65 11.42 -13.13 4.60
C ASN A 65 12.56 -12.14 4.90
N THR A 66 13.09 -12.16 6.13
CA THR A 66 14.16 -11.25 6.60
C THR A 66 15.55 -11.47 6.01
N ARG A 67 15.76 -12.45 5.11
CA ARG A 67 17.10 -12.71 4.54
C ARG A 67 17.38 -11.94 3.23
N ALA A 68 16.38 -11.28 2.65
CA ALA A 68 16.51 -10.58 1.37
C ALA A 68 16.27 -9.06 1.41
N ARG A 69 15.88 -8.47 2.56
CA ARG A 69 15.66 -7.01 2.66
C ARG A 69 16.40 -6.40 3.83
N LEU A 70 17.50 -5.75 3.48
CA LEU A 70 18.19 -4.71 4.20
C LEU A 70 17.18 -3.57 4.43
N PRO A 71 17.14 -2.92 5.60
CA PRO A 71 15.99 -2.13 6.00
C PRO A 71 16.07 -0.70 5.44
N ALA A 72 15.05 -0.30 4.69
CA ALA A 72 14.72 1.11 4.52
C ALA A 72 13.58 1.43 5.49
N ILE A 73 13.81 2.46 6.29
CA ILE A 73 12.91 3.09 7.26
C ILE A 73 11.51 3.28 6.66
N VAL A 74 10.46 2.87 7.37
CA VAL A 74 9.06 3.03 6.97
C VAL A 74 8.28 3.65 8.14
N PRO A 75 7.82 4.92 8.06
CA PRO A 75 6.85 5.45 9.01
C PRO A 75 5.42 5.18 8.53
N GLU A 76 4.62 4.70 9.48
CA GLU A 76 3.16 4.74 9.64
C GLU A 76 2.24 4.43 8.43
N SER A 77 1.65 3.24 8.47
CA SER A 77 0.53 2.79 7.63
C SER A 77 0.74 2.94 6.12
N SER A 78 1.93 2.57 5.63
CA SER A 78 2.16 2.50 4.19
C SER A 78 1.44 1.29 3.61
N VAL A 79 0.14 1.41 3.33
CA VAL A 79 -0.42 0.60 2.23
C VAL A 79 0.46 0.94 1.03
N THR A 80 1.25 -0.02 0.59
CA THR A 80 2.17 0.18 -0.52
C THR A 80 1.35 0.59 -1.74
N ALA A 81 1.96 1.31 -2.68
CA ALA A 81 1.27 1.66 -3.93
C ALA A 81 0.74 0.41 -4.67
N ALA A 82 1.38 -0.75 -4.48
CA ALA A 82 0.92 -2.04 -4.98
C ALA A 82 -0.35 -2.53 -4.26
N GLU A 83 -0.34 -2.59 -2.93
CA GLU A 83 -1.52 -3.02 -2.16
C GLU A 83 -2.72 -2.09 -2.38
N LEU A 84 -2.48 -0.77 -2.48
CA LEU A 84 -3.53 0.19 -2.77
C LEU A 84 -4.09 0.00 -4.18
N LEU A 85 -3.22 -0.28 -5.16
CA LEU A 85 -3.65 -0.58 -6.52
C LEU A 85 -4.55 -1.82 -6.52
N ASP A 86 -4.10 -2.91 -5.90
CA ASP A 86 -4.84 -4.17 -5.84
C ASP A 86 -6.21 -3.97 -5.17
N GLN A 87 -6.26 -3.27 -4.04
CA GLN A 87 -7.51 -2.92 -3.35
C GLN A 87 -8.43 -2.05 -4.23
N THR A 88 -7.87 -1.07 -4.95
CA THR A 88 -8.62 -0.18 -5.83
C THR A 88 -9.24 -0.95 -6.99
N LEU A 89 -8.47 -1.83 -7.63
CA LEU A 89 -8.93 -2.65 -8.75
C LEU A 89 -9.98 -3.67 -8.30
N GLN A 90 -9.76 -4.34 -7.16
CA GLN A 90 -10.76 -5.24 -6.56
C GLN A 90 -12.05 -4.50 -6.21
N SER A 91 -11.96 -3.30 -5.60
CA SER A 91 -13.14 -2.49 -5.29
C SER A 91 -13.87 -2.03 -6.57
N ALA A 92 -13.14 -1.73 -7.65
CA ALA A 92 -13.74 -1.36 -8.92
C ALA A 92 -14.54 -2.51 -9.53
N LEU A 93 -13.97 -3.72 -9.54
CA LEU A 93 -14.65 -4.94 -10.02
C LEU A 93 -15.86 -5.29 -9.16
N ALA A 94 -15.71 -5.32 -7.83
CA ALA A 94 -16.79 -5.62 -6.90
C ALA A 94 -17.99 -4.66 -7.06
N LYS A 95 -17.70 -3.39 -7.36
CA LYS A 95 -18.72 -2.36 -7.62
C LYS A 95 -19.14 -2.25 -9.09
N ARG A 96 -18.62 -3.12 -9.98
CA ARG A 96 -18.88 -3.09 -11.43
C ARG A 96 -18.62 -1.70 -12.06
N ALA A 97 -17.53 -1.04 -11.63
CA ALA A 97 -17.15 0.26 -12.14
C ALA A 97 -16.64 0.16 -13.59
N SER A 98 -17.10 1.06 -14.45
CA SER A 98 -16.64 1.15 -15.84
C SER A 98 -15.28 1.82 -15.97
N ASP A 99 -14.99 2.78 -15.08
CA ASP A 99 -13.75 3.57 -15.11
C ASP A 99 -13.26 3.86 -13.70
N ILE A 100 -11.94 3.95 -13.56
CA ILE A 100 -11.23 4.35 -12.34
C ILE A 100 -10.48 5.63 -12.68
N HIS A 101 -10.74 6.69 -11.91
CA HIS A 101 -10.11 7.99 -12.05
C HIS A 101 -9.18 8.20 -10.87
N ILE A 102 -7.90 8.45 -11.15
CA ILE A 102 -6.88 8.80 -10.16
C ILE A 102 -6.42 10.20 -10.51
N GLU A 103 -6.72 11.16 -9.65
CA GLU A 103 -6.61 12.59 -9.98
C GLU A 103 -5.78 13.35 -8.95
N PRO A 104 -4.75 14.09 -9.38
CA PRO A 104 -3.99 14.95 -8.48
C PRO A 104 -4.84 16.16 -8.07
N ALA A 105 -4.87 16.43 -6.77
CA ALA A 105 -5.32 17.68 -6.18
C ALA A 105 -4.13 18.40 -5.53
N GLU A 106 -4.36 19.60 -5.00
CA GLU A 106 -3.26 20.47 -4.51
C GLU A 106 -2.38 19.82 -3.44
N HIS A 107 -2.98 19.04 -2.53
CA HIS A 107 -2.28 18.45 -1.38
C HIS A 107 -2.59 16.95 -1.18
N ARG A 108 -3.20 16.30 -2.18
CA ARG A 108 -3.65 14.89 -2.10
C ARG A 108 -3.97 14.35 -3.48
N TYR A 109 -4.15 13.04 -3.57
CA TYR A 109 -4.75 12.39 -4.74
C TYR A 109 -6.15 11.89 -4.41
N ARG A 110 -7.05 12.03 -5.37
CA ARG A 110 -8.42 11.54 -5.27
C ARG A 110 -8.59 10.32 -6.19
N ILE A 111 -9.19 9.26 -5.66
CA ILE A 111 -9.62 8.11 -6.44
C ILE A 111 -11.15 8.14 -6.56
N ARG A 112 -11.66 8.01 -7.79
CA ARG A 112 -13.11 7.91 -8.06
C ARG A 112 -13.42 6.74 -8.99
N LEU A 113 -14.49 6.03 -8.69
CA LEU A 113 -15.01 4.93 -9.50
C LEU A 113 -16.24 5.41 -10.24
N ARG A 114 -16.32 5.19 -11.56
CA ARG A 114 -17.55 5.42 -12.32
C ARG A 114 -18.40 4.16 -12.29
N VAL A 115 -19.50 4.18 -11.56
CA VAL A 115 -20.47 3.07 -11.46
C VAL A 115 -21.79 3.58 -12.04
N ASP A 116 -22.34 2.87 -13.03
CA ASP A 116 -23.59 3.23 -13.70
C ASP A 116 -23.65 4.70 -14.16
N GLY A 117 -22.51 5.21 -14.64
CA GLY A 117 -22.37 6.59 -15.13
C GLY A 117 -22.12 7.65 -14.04
N VAL A 118 -22.19 7.29 -12.76
CA VAL A 118 -22.00 8.21 -11.63
C VAL A 118 -20.61 8.01 -10.99
N LEU A 119 -19.96 9.10 -10.59
CA LEU A 119 -18.65 9.06 -9.93
C LEU A 119 -18.79 8.93 -8.41
N HIS A 120 -18.21 7.86 -7.86
CA HIS A 120 -18.14 7.59 -6.43
C HIS A 120 -16.71 7.75 -5.92
N THR A 121 -16.52 8.62 -4.93
CA THR A 121 -15.20 8.91 -4.34
C THR A 121 -14.80 7.83 -3.33
N LEU A 122 -13.56 7.36 -3.42
CA LEU A 122 -12.88 6.57 -2.39
C LEU A 122 -12.10 7.50 -1.45
N PRO A 123 -11.58 7.01 -0.30
CA PRO A 123 -10.72 7.83 0.56
C PRO A 123 -9.58 8.48 -0.23
N ASP A 124 -9.32 9.75 0.05
CA ASP A 124 -8.19 10.47 -0.54
C ASP A 124 -6.87 9.85 -0.04
N ILE A 125 -5.83 9.91 -0.87
CA ILE A 125 -4.50 9.35 -0.57
C ILE A 125 -3.43 10.45 -0.57
N ALA A 126 -2.31 10.19 0.11
CA ALA A 126 -1.17 11.09 0.13
C ALA A 126 -0.59 11.29 -1.29
N THR A 127 -0.01 12.47 -1.54
CA THR A 127 0.57 12.83 -2.83
C THR A 127 1.64 11.83 -3.28
N ASP A 128 2.54 11.42 -2.37
CA ASP A 128 3.62 10.47 -2.68
C ASP A 128 3.07 9.10 -3.08
N THR A 129 2.00 8.64 -2.42
CA THR A 129 1.30 7.40 -2.77
C THR A 129 0.67 7.49 -4.15
N GLY A 130 0.05 8.64 -4.49
CA GLY A 130 -0.52 8.89 -5.82
C GLY A 130 0.53 8.89 -6.94
N ILE A 131 1.69 9.51 -6.71
CA ILE A 131 2.82 9.49 -7.66
C ILE A 131 3.33 8.05 -7.87
N ALA A 132 3.52 7.30 -6.79
CA ALA A 132 3.95 5.91 -6.86
C ALA A 132 2.93 5.02 -7.60
N LEU A 133 1.64 5.27 -7.37
CA LEU A 133 0.55 4.57 -8.06
C LEU A 133 0.57 4.84 -9.58
N THR A 134 0.75 6.10 -9.99
CA THR A 134 0.89 6.48 -11.40
C THR A 134 2.08 5.79 -12.05
N ALA A 135 3.25 5.77 -11.40
CA ALA A 135 4.43 5.10 -11.93
C ALA A 135 4.20 3.59 -12.13
N ARG A 136 3.54 2.94 -11.15
CA ARG A 136 3.20 1.51 -11.24
C ARG A 136 2.24 1.23 -12.40
N LEU A 137 1.24 2.09 -12.58
CA LEU A 137 0.27 1.99 -13.68
C LEU A 137 0.92 2.21 -15.04
N LYS A 138 1.88 3.14 -15.15
CA LYS A 138 2.69 3.32 -16.36
C LYS A 138 3.49 2.07 -16.71
N VAL A 139 4.11 1.41 -15.73
CA VAL A 139 4.80 0.12 -15.94
C VAL A 139 3.83 -0.92 -16.49
N LEU A 140 2.65 -1.08 -15.89
CA LEU A 140 1.65 -2.06 -16.34
C LEU A 140 1.20 -1.77 -17.78
N GLY A 141 0.92 -0.50 -18.09
CA GLY A 141 0.51 -0.03 -19.41
C GLY A 141 1.62 0.05 -20.46
N SER A 142 2.86 -0.31 -20.13
CA SER A 142 4.04 -0.12 -21.00
C SER A 142 4.24 1.32 -21.47
N LEU A 143 3.96 2.28 -20.59
CA LEU A 143 4.10 3.72 -20.81
C LEU A 143 5.48 4.22 -20.34
N ASP A 144 5.92 5.38 -20.83
CA ASP A 144 7.16 6.01 -20.39
C ASP A 144 6.97 6.65 -19.01
N ILE A 145 7.66 6.09 -18.02
CA ILE A 145 7.62 6.51 -16.62
C ILE A 145 8.27 7.89 -16.44
N ALA A 146 9.29 8.23 -17.24
CA ALA A 146 10.03 9.47 -17.14
C ALA A 146 9.33 10.65 -17.82
N GLU A 147 8.42 10.39 -18.76
CA GLU A 147 7.66 11.43 -19.44
C GLU A 147 6.39 11.78 -18.66
N HIS A 148 6.28 13.04 -18.22
CA HIS A 148 5.15 13.57 -17.45
C HIS A 148 4.46 14.77 -18.12
N ARG A 149 4.95 15.21 -19.28
CA ARG A 149 4.55 16.45 -19.96
C ARG A 149 3.61 16.22 -21.13
N LEU A 150 3.51 14.98 -21.61
CA LEU A 150 2.65 14.60 -22.72
C LEU A 150 1.60 13.58 -22.26
N PRO A 151 0.38 13.62 -22.82
CA PRO A 151 -0.58 12.54 -22.64
C PRO A 151 -0.01 11.20 -23.15
N GLN A 152 -0.34 10.11 -22.46
CA GLN A 152 0.07 8.77 -22.87
C GLN A 152 -1.13 7.82 -22.82
N ASP A 153 -1.19 6.88 -23.75
CA ASP A 153 -2.25 5.87 -23.83
C ASP A 153 -1.64 4.48 -23.93
N GLY A 154 -2.28 3.51 -23.30
CA GLY A 154 -1.84 2.13 -23.33
C GLY A 154 -2.95 1.16 -22.95
N GLN A 155 -2.56 -0.10 -22.80
CA GLN A 155 -3.45 -1.16 -22.39
C GLN A 155 -2.65 -2.21 -21.63
N PHE A 156 -3.30 -2.88 -20.69
CA PHE A 156 -2.70 -3.95 -19.94
C PHE A 156 -3.75 -4.97 -19.52
N THR A 157 -3.31 -6.20 -19.28
CA THR A 157 -4.14 -7.26 -18.71
C THR A 157 -3.47 -7.74 -17.43
N ILE A 158 -4.25 -7.90 -16.37
CA ILE A 158 -3.78 -8.48 -15.11
C ILE A 158 -4.78 -9.51 -14.60
N ASP A 159 -4.27 -10.52 -13.91
CA ASP A 159 -5.11 -11.50 -13.21
C ASP A 159 -5.58 -10.93 -11.87
N ILE A 160 -6.90 -10.81 -11.69
CA ILE A 160 -7.51 -10.44 -10.42
C ILE A 160 -8.42 -11.58 -10.00
N SER A 161 -8.15 -12.19 -8.84
CA SER A 161 -8.93 -13.34 -8.33
C SER A 161 -9.08 -14.51 -9.31
N GLY A 162 -8.07 -14.73 -10.17
CA GLY A 162 -8.05 -15.83 -11.15
C GLY A 162 -8.76 -15.52 -12.47
N GLU A 163 -9.26 -14.31 -12.66
CA GLU A 163 -9.83 -13.85 -13.93
C GLU A 163 -8.89 -12.83 -14.61
N PRO A 164 -8.55 -13.02 -15.90
CA PRO A 164 -7.74 -12.07 -16.64
C PRO A 164 -8.59 -10.85 -17.03
N ILE A 165 -8.29 -9.70 -16.45
CA ILE A 165 -9.02 -8.45 -16.68
C ILE A 165 -8.16 -7.49 -17.49
N SER A 166 -8.69 -7.03 -18.61
CA SER A 166 -8.04 -6.05 -19.48
C SER A 166 -8.51 -4.62 -19.20
N PHE A 167 -7.57 -3.70 -19.16
CA PHE A 167 -7.79 -2.28 -18.96
C PHE A 167 -7.16 -1.47 -20.11
N ARG A 168 -7.84 -0.40 -20.51
CA ARG A 168 -7.20 0.73 -21.19
C ARG A 168 -6.76 1.74 -20.16
N ILE A 169 -5.57 2.28 -20.34
CA ILE A 169 -5.00 3.32 -19.48
C ILE A 169 -4.73 4.56 -20.31
N ALA A 170 -5.06 5.72 -19.75
CA ALA A 170 -4.67 7.01 -20.28
C ALA A 170 -4.12 7.88 -19.16
N THR A 171 -3.01 8.59 -19.42
CA THR A 171 -2.44 9.59 -18.52
C THR A 171 -2.54 10.98 -19.14
N LEU A 172 -2.80 11.99 -18.30
CA LEU A 172 -2.90 13.39 -18.72
C LEU A 172 -2.14 14.29 -17.74
N PRO A 173 -1.16 15.08 -18.21
CA PRO A 173 -0.49 16.09 -17.39
C PRO A 173 -1.49 17.10 -16.81
N CYS A 174 -1.39 17.38 -15.52
CA CYS A 174 -2.22 18.33 -14.77
C CYS A 174 -1.33 19.24 -13.90
N ARG A 175 -1.91 20.30 -13.33
CA ARG A 175 -1.16 21.29 -12.52
C ARG A 175 -0.34 20.69 -11.37
N HIS A 176 -0.88 19.66 -10.70
CA HIS A 176 -0.31 19.09 -9.48
C HIS A 176 0.23 17.66 -9.67
N GLY A 177 0.39 17.20 -10.92
CA GLY A 177 0.81 15.83 -11.22
C GLY A 177 0.12 15.30 -12.47
N GLU A 178 0.05 13.98 -12.59
CA GLU A 178 -0.64 13.33 -13.71
C GLU A 178 -1.95 12.71 -13.27
N LYS A 179 -3.01 12.99 -14.04
CA LYS A 179 -4.28 12.29 -13.94
C LYS A 179 -4.17 10.97 -14.69
N VAL A 180 -4.62 9.88 -14.08
CA VAL A 180 -4.72 8.57 -14.72
C VAL A 180 -6.19 8.17 -14.80
N VAL A 181 -6.59 7.63 -15.94
CA VAL A 181 -7.91 7.01 -16.13
C VAL A 181 -7.69 5.59 -16.61
N LEU A 182 -8.29 4.64 -15.89
CA LEU A 182 -8.37 3.25 -16.29
C LEU A 182 -9.80 2.97 -16.74
N ARG A 183 -9.96 2.33 -17.90
CA ARG A 183 -11.26 1.85 -18.39
C ARG A 183 -11.23 0.35 -18.46
N LEU A 184 -12.20 -0.28 -17.82
CA LEU A 184 -12.43 -1.71 -17.93
C LEU A 184 -12.83 -2.04 -19.38
N LEU A 185 -12.10 -2.96 -20.02
CA LEU A 185 -12.51 -3.51 -21.30
C LEU A 185 -13.45 -4.67 -21.02
N HIS A 186 -14.70 -4.56 -21.47
CA HIS A 186 -15.58 -5.73 -21.46
C HIS A 186 -15.02 -6.74 -22.45
N GLN A 187 -14.76 -7.96 -21.97
CA GLN A 187 -14.55 -9.09 -22.87
C GLN A 187 -15.87 -9.31 -23.60
N VAL A 188 -15.92 -8.92 -24.87
CA VAL A 188 -16.96 -9.41 -25.76
C VAL A 188 -16.60 -10.88 -25.96
N GLU A 189 -17.35 -11.76 -25.32
CA GLU A 189 -17.27 -13.19 -25.58
C GLU A 189 -17.55 -13.38 -27.07
N GLN A 190 -16.51 -13.54 -27.88
CA GLN A 190 -16.68 -13.91 -29.27
C GLN A 190 -17.16 -15.35 -29.28
N THR A 191 -18.48 -15.52 -29.25
CA THR A 191 -19.13 -16.78 -29.51
C THR A 191 -18.87 -17.09 -30.98
N LEU A 192 -17.96 -18.04 -31.24
CA LEU A 192 -17.78 -18.69 -32.54
C LEU A 192 -18.84 -19.76 -32.74
#